data_AF-A0A959NFI2-F1
#
_entry.id   AF-A0A959NFI2-F1
#
_cell.length_a   1.000
_cell.length_b   1.000
_cell.length_c   1.000
_cell.angle_alpha   90.00
_cell.angle_beta   90.00
_cell.angle_gamma   90.00
#
_symmetry.space_group_name_H-M   'P 1'
#
loop_
_entity.id
_entity.type
_entity.pdbx_description
1 polymer ?
#
loop_
_entity_poly.entity_id
_entity_poly.type
_entity_poly.pdbx_seq_one_letter_code
_entity_poly.pdbx_strand_id
1 'polypeptide(L)' 'PLGNASAEDCANYCITLFSDLTRMVTMQNLFHDGGYSSTGVSNEIMQKMGVEE' A
#
# COMPACT_ATOMS: atom_id res chain seq x y z
N PRO A 1 -6.80 -4.76 -5.37
CA PRO A 1 -6.05 -3.98 -4.34
C PRO A 1 -6.72 -4.14 -2.97
N LEU A 2 -5.97 -3.95 -1.87
CA LEU A 2 -6.46 -4.21 -0.50
C LEU A 2 -7.27 -3.04 0.09
N GLY A 3 -7.48 -1.97 -0.69
CA GLY A 3 -8.12 -0.74 -0.22
C GLY A 3 -7.17 0.18 0.54
N ASN A 4 -7.68 1.32 1.01
CA ASN A 4 -6.85 2.29 1.74
C ASN A 4 -6.46 1.74 3.11
N ALA A 5 -5.19 1.90 3.48
CA ALA A 5 -4.72 1.60 4.81
C ALA A 5 -5.36 2.55 5.84
N SER A 6 -5.82 2.02 6.97
CA SER A 6 -6.33 2.83 8.07
C SER A 6 -5.20 3.48 8.86
N ALA A 7 -5.54 4.44 9.73
CA ALA A 7 -4.56 5.04 10.64
C ALA A 7 -3.93 3.99 11.58
N GLU A 8 -4.71 3.00 12.01
CA GLU A 8 -4.25 1.92 12.88
C GLU A 8 -3.31 0.96 12.13
N ASP A 9 -3.59 0.65 10.86
CA ASP A 9 -2.69 -0.17 10.04
C ASP A 9 -1.34 0.52 9.83
N CYS A 10 -1.36 1.84 9.60
CA CYS A 10 -0.15 2.65 9.50
C CYS A 10 0.64 2.66 10.81
N ALA A 11 -0.03 2.76 11.96
CA ALA A 11 0.63 2.68 13.27
C ALA A 11 1.30 1.30 13.48
N ASN A 12 0.59 0.21 13.16
CA ASN A 12 1.13 -1.13 13.25
C ASN A 12 2.33 -1.34 12.29
N TYR A 13 2.27 -0.78 11.08
CA TYR A 13 3.40 -0.81 10.15
C TYR A 13 4.62 -0.07 10.70
N CYS A 14 4.44 1.13 11.28
CA CYS A 14 5.52 1.88 11.92
C CYS A 14 6.17 1.13 13.09
N ILE A 15 5.40 0.38 13.88
CA ILE A 15 5.96 -0.47 14.95
C ILE A 15 6.98 -1.46 14.38
N THR A 16 6.71 -2.03 13.19
CA THR A 16 7.69 -2.92 12.54
C THR A 16 8.98 -2.19 12.21
N LEU A 17 8.92 -0.93 11.75
CA LEU A 17 10.09 -0.13 11.37
C LEU A 17 10.97 0.26 12.55
N PHE A 18 10.40 0.37 13.75
CA PHE A 18 11.14 0.59 14.99
C PHE A 18 11.69 -0.70 15.61
N SER A 19 11.27 -1.86 15.14
CA SER A 19 11.74 -3.14 15.67
C SER A 19 13.15 -3.47 15.19
N ASP A 20 13.82 -4.40 15.87
CA ASP A 20 15.13 -4.90 15.43
C ASP A 20 15.08 -5.61 14.07
N LEU A 21 13.90 -6.02 13.59
CA LEU A 21 13.72 -6.73 12.32
C LEU A 21 14.08 -5.87 11.09
N THR A 22 14.03 -4.54 11.23
CA THR A 22 14.24 -3.58 10.13
C THR A 22 15.50 -2.74 10.30
N ARG A 23 16.47 -3.15 11.14
CA ARG A 23 17.73 -2.39 11.38
C ARG A 23 18.53 -2.02 10.13
N MET A 24 18.41 -2.83 9.07
CA MET A 24 19.12 -2.63 7.82
C MET A 24 18.28 -1.95 6.73
N VAL A 25 17.03 -1.58 7.05
CA VAL A 25 16.14 -0.88 6.12
C VAL A 25 16.32 0.62 6.32
N THR A 26 17.01 1.27 5.38
CA THR A 26 17.32 2.70 5.43
C THR A 26 17.20 3.34 4.05
N MET A 27 16.98 4.66 4.00
CA MET A 27 16.84 5.44 2.76
C MET A 27 15.72 4.96 1.81
N GLN A 28 14.74 4.21 2.33
CA GLN A 28 13.63 3.69 1.54
C GLN A 28 12.41 4.61 1.64
N ASN A 29 11.71 4.80 0.52
CA ASN A 29 10.34 5.28 0.52
C ASN A 29 9.39 4.07 0.51
N LEU A 30 8.87 3.70 1.68
CA LEU A 30 8.09 2.48 1.87
C LEU A 30 6.60 2.78 1.74
N PHE A 31 5.95 2.22 0.71
CA PHE A 31 4.52 2.39 0.47
C PHE A 31 3.68 1.43 1.32
N HIS A 32 2.80 2.00 2.14
CA HIS A 32 1.79 1.29 2.94
C HIS A 32 0.40 1.80 2.54
N ASP A 33 -0.11 1.33 1.40
CA ASP A 33 -1.26 1.91 0.71
C ASP A 33 -2.20 0.88 0.07
N GLY A 34 -2.13 -0.38 0.52
CA GLY A 34 -2.95 -1.47 -0.03
C GLY A 34 -2.66 -1.84 -1.49
N GLY A 35 -1.47 -1.50 -1.98
CA GLY A 35 -1.02 -1.80 -3.33
C GLY A 35 -1.43 -0.74 -4.35
N TYR A 36 -1.81 0.46 -3.89
CA TYR A 36 -2.20 1.56 -4.76
C TYR A 36 -1.03 2.01 -5.65
N SER A 37 0.15 2.27 -5.07
CA SER A 37 1.32 2.76 -5.82
C SER A 37 1.87 1.77 -6.84
N SER A 38 1.54 0.47 -6.73
CA SER A 38 1.90 -0.56 -7.71
C SER A 38 0.77 -0.91 -8.68
N THR A 39 -0.42 -0.34 -8.50
CA THR A 39 -1.57 -0.54 -9.38
C THR A 39 -1.63 0.57 -10.43
N GLY A 40 -1.44 0.23 -11.70
CA GLY A 40 -1.57 1.19 -12.81
C GLY A 40 -3.02 1.59 -13.08
N VAL A 41 -3.85 0.63 -13.47
CA VAL A 41 -5.30 0.80 -13.64
C VAL A 41 -5.98 -0.38 -12.96
N SER A 42 -6.89 -0.12 -12.02
CA SER A 42 -7.64 -1.18 -11.36
C SER A 42 -8.83 -1.61 -12.22
N ASN A 43 -9.24 -2.88 -12.10
CA ASN A 43 -10.42 -3.41 -12.80
C ASN A 43 -11.69 -2.61 -12.47
N GLU A 44 -11.82 -2.13 -11.23
CA GLU A 44 -12.93 -1.25 -10.84
C GLU A 44 -12.99 0.05 -11.65
N ILE A 45 -11.82 0.60 -12.02
CA ILE A 45 -11.73 1.80 -12.86
C ILE A 45 -11.97 1.44 -14.33
N MET A 46 -11.44 0.32 -14.82
CA MET A 46 -11.71 -0.20 -16.17
C MET A 46 -13.21 -0.40 -16.41
N GLN A 47 -13.91 -0.98 -15.43
CA GLN A 47 -15.35 -1.18 -15.47
C GLN A 47 -16.13 0.14 -15.45
N LYS A 48 -15.76 1.09 -14.57
CA LYS A 48 -16.37 2.43 -14.54
C LYS A 48 -16.15 3.22 -15.84
N MET A 49 -15.04 2.96 -16.52
CA MET A 49 -14.70 3.56 -17.81
C MET A 49 -15.29 2.79 -19.00
N GLY A 50 -15.97 1.67 -18.78
CA GLY A 50 -16.62 0.87 -19.82
C GLY A 50 -15.66 0.16 -20.77
N VAL A 51 -14.46 -0.17 -20.31
CA VAL A 51 -13.40 -0.81 -21.13
C VAL A 51 -13.46 -2.34 -21.05
N GLU A 52 -14.10 -2.91 -20.03
CA GLU A 52 -14.35 -4.34 -19.87
C GLU A 52 -15.86 -4.57 -19.62
N GLU A 53 -16.43 -5.62 -20.24
CA GLU A 53 -17.82 -6.09 -20.00
C GLU A 53 -17.99 -6.71 -18.61
#